data_AF-A0A150QIC6-F1
#
_entry.id   AF-A0A150QIC6-F1
#
_cell.length_a   1.000
_cell.length_b   1.000
_cell.length_c   1.000
_cell.angle_alpha   90.00
_cell.angle_beta   90.00
_cell.angle_gamma   90.00
#
_symmetry.space_group_name_H-M   'P 1'
#
loop_
_entity.id
_entity.type
_entity.pdbx_description
1 polymer ?
#
loop_
_entity_poly.entity_id
_entity_poly.type
_entity_poly.pdbx_seq_one_letter_code
_entity_poly.pdbx_strand_id
1 'polypeptide(L)'
;MNRQTAALALTASSALSLAASLALAHTGADVSAADLGPVDGSLLSTPATVRMMVFGNHLPLEILGGNLLTTNRDSLEALIESPLATASFRQGTLHEALLDPYAREVMQALVECALASDQSVSWSPTPEERSALADAAGASGIFAGGSSWTSLEYGVRAPRKDVIMWHGSAGLCPDWHTDKPSEACQELVSACLLARNNAFGATVDISMIWQALAPEGSDVAAPSPEALEEAARFPVREGAFFGNLLDPEQLNERAEVRLDKEKGYEIARPALDKVEFVYEAAFFCHPSDHSAVFFDFVRYASERACVNPYGETAEGCLARHVGACGDYPSGDEARMGPADVCQQEISDPLTGRKFYGDCGFGVWKNPITVFLEEDCRINPAVCALGDEDLAPTLGDWAPPVLSFEDRCDLFPAACSIVSGSFQEERYPVSRPLTEAATPAVRVSR
;
A
#
# COMPACT_ATOMS: atom_id res chain seq x y z
N MET A 1 -1.23 -35.11 -38.20
CA MET A 1 -0.78 -36.52 -38.35
C MET A 1 0.73 -36.56 -38.51
N ASN A 2 1.38 -37.25 -37.57
CA ASN A 2 2.71 -37.92 -37.59
C ASN A 2 4.00 -37.11 -37.82
N ARG A 3 4.98 -37.07 -36.89
CA ARG A 3 5.75 -38.08 -36.11
C ARG A 3 7.08 -38.49 -36.78
N GLN A 4 8.17 -38.03 -36.14
CA GLN A 4 9.35 -38.79 -35.68
C GLN A 4 10.55 -39.09 -36.61
N THR A 5 11.72 -39.11 -35.91
CA THR A 5 13.09 -39.62 -36.18
C THR A 5 14.10 -38.64 -36.80
N ALA A 6 15.34 -38.44 -36.32
CA ALA A 6 16.26 -39.22 -35.44
C ALA A 6 17.27 -38.26 -34.72
N ALA A 7 17.67 -38.42 -33.44
CA ALA A 7 18.78 -39.22 -32.85
C ALA A 7 20.21 -38.73 -33.24
N LEU A 8 21.31 -38.70 -32.46
CA LEU A 8 21.71 -38.95 -31.06
C LEU A 8 23.23 -38.66 -31.01
N ALA A 9 23.81 -38.09 -29.93
CA ALA A 9 25.22 -38.34 -29.55
C ALA A 9 25.50 -37.94 -28.08
N LEU A 10 25.82 -38.93 -27.25
CA LEU A 10 26.35 -38.81 -25.88
C LEU A 10 27.87 -38.52 -25.91
N THR A 11 28.39 -37.91 -24.85
CA THR A 11 29.46 -38.53 -24.01
C THR A 11 29.50 -37.92 -22.61
N ALA A 12 29.76 -38.79 -21.63
CA ALA A 12 29.81 -38.56 -20.20
C ALA A 12 31.25 -38.45 -19.68
N SER A 13 31.46 -37.84 -18.51
CA SER A 13 32.57 -38.11 -17.57
C SER A 13 32.19 -37.48 -16.21
N SER A 14 31.75 -38.24 -15.22
CA SER A 14 32.52 -39.06 -14.25
C SER A 14 32.95 -38.28 -13.01
N ALA A 15 32.27 -38.60 -11.91
CA ALA A 15 32.61 -38.28 -10.52
C ALA A 15 33.85 -39.05 -10.05
N LEU A 16 34.60 -38.50 -9.08
CA LEU A 16 35.21 -39.21 -7.93
C LEU A 16 36.08 -38.24 -7.12
N SER A 17 35.82 -38.11 -5.81
CA SER A 17 36.83 -38.18 -4.75
C SER A 17 36.16 -38.14 -3.37
N LEU A 18 36.36 -39.21 -2.61
CA LEU A 18 35.89 -39.42 -1.24
C LEU A 18 37.08 -39.98 -0.44
N ALA A 19 37.06 -39.69 0.86
CA ALA A 19 37.86 -40.24 1.96
C ALA A 19 39.30 -39.70 2.08
N ALA A 20 39.91 -39.57 3.27
CA ALA A 20 39.50 -39.61 4.68
C ALA A 20 40.79 -39.26 5.47
N SER A 21 40.69 -38.69 6.67
CA SER A 21 41.75 -38.86 7.69
C SER A 21 41.18 -38.69 9.09
N LEU A 22 41.55 -39.66 9.93
CA LEU A 22 41.09 -39.95 11.28
C LEU A 22 41.95 -39.22 12.34
N ALA A 23 41.35 -39.15 13.52
CA ALA A 23 41.80 -38.65 14.82
C ALA A 23 43.25 -38.89 15.27
N LEU A 24 43.72 -37.99 16.14
CA LEU A 24 44.58 -38.31 17.29
C LEU A 24 44.14 -37.49 18.51
N ALA A 25 44.18 -38.15 19.67
CA ALA A 25 43.74 -37.66 20.97
C ALA A 25 44.92 -37.35 21.91
N HIS A 26 44.64 -36.43 22.84
CA HIS A 26 45.22 -36.25 24.19
C HIS A 26 46.65 -35.69 24.35
N THR A 27 46.75 -34.57 25.08
CA THR A 27 47.41 -34.51 26.40
C THR A 27 46.97 -33.21 27.10
N GLY A 28 46.70 -33.30 28.40
CA GLY A 28 46.33 -32.18 29.25
C GLY A 28 47.53 -31.36 29.73
N ALA A 29 47.25 -30.13 30.13
CA ALA A 29 48.09 -29.35 31.03
C ALA A 29 47.18 -28.47 31.88
N ASP A 30 47.34 -28.60 33.20
CA ASP A 30 46.77 -27.74 34.23
C ASP A 30 47.23 -26.30 34.04
N VAL A 31 46.31 -25.33 34.11
CA VAL A 31 46.65 -23.94 34.45
C VAL A 31 45.63 -23.40 35.45
N SER A 32 46.21 -22.77 36.47
CA SER A 32 45.61 -22.25 37.68
C SER A 32 44.57 -21.16 37.46
N ALA A 33 43.71 -21.03 38.46
CA ALA A 33 42.75 -19.95 38.63
C ALA A 33 43.41 -18.58 38.82
N ALA A 34 42.61 -17.55 38.53
CA ALA A 34 42.87 -16.11 38.63
C ALA A 34 43.55 -15.49 37.40
N ASP A 35 42.75 -15.10 36.41
CA ASP A 35 42.83 -13.73 35.90
C ASP A 35 41.53 -13.32 35.18
N LEU A 36 41.25 -12.03 35.22
CA LEU A 36 40.00 -11.37 34.84
C LEU A 36 39.55 -11.72 33.41
N GLY A 37 38.38 -12.34 33.28
CA GLY A 37 37.76 -12.60 31.99
C GLY A 37 37.46 -11.30 31.24
N PRO A 38 37.62 -11.27 29.90
CA PRO A 38 37.16 -10.16 29.10
C PRO A 38 35.64 -10.11 29.20
N VAL A 39 35.12 -8.94 29.53
CA VAL A 39 33.69 -8.64 29.43
C VAL A 39 33.29 -8.95 28.00
N ASP A 40 32.38 -9.91 27.81
CA ASP A 40 31.72 -10.17 26.54
C ASP A 40 31.14 -8.83 26.07
N GLY A 41 31.79 -8.23 25.08
CA GLY A 41 31.27 -7.11 24.34
C GLY A 41 30.05 -7.61 23.61
N SER A 42 28.90 -7.45 24.24
CA SER A 42 27.59 -7.50 23.60
C SER A 42 27.73 -6.79 22.26
N LEU A 43 27.54 -7.56 21.18
CA LEU A 43 27.52 -7.06 19.81
C LEU A 43 26.46 -5.97 19.77
N LEU A 44 26.88 -4.72 19.92
CA LEU A 44 26.05 -3.55 19.65
C LEU A 44 25.66 -3.68 18.19
N SER A 45 24.43 -4.14 17.93
CA SER A 45 23.83 -4.08 16.61
C SER A 45 23.98 -2.64 16.14
N THR A 46 24.71 -2.43 15.06
CA THR A 46 24.80 -1.13 14.40
C THR A 46 23.38 -0.62 14.20
N PRO A 47 23.06 0.64 14.58
CA PRO A 47 21.69 1.13 14.47
C PRO A 47 21.29 1.07 13.01
N ALA A 48 20.17 0.40 12.73
CA ALA A 48 19.61 0.38 11.39
C ALA A 48 19.43 1.81 10.89
N THR A 49 19.67 2.05 9.60
CA THR A 49 19.42 3.36 9.00
C THR A 49 17.91 3.62 9.05
N VAL A 50 17.49 4.46 9.98
CA VAL A 50 16.11 4.94 10.05
C VAL A 50 15.94 6.01 8.99
N ARG A 51 14.87 5.91 8.20
CA ARG A 51 14.52 6.90 7.19
C ARG A 51 13.15 7.49 7.51
N MET A 52 12.99 8.75 7.14
CA MET A 52 11.77 9.52 7.41
C MET A 52 11.33 10.27 6.16
N MET A 53 10.02 10.47 6.03
CA MET A 53 9.42 11.24 4.95
C MET A 53 8.03 11.73 5.28
N VAL A 54 7.68 12.87 4.66
CA VAL A 54 6.34 13.45 4.73
C VAL A 54 5.61 13.21 3.41
N PHE A 55 4.44 12.58 3.49
CA PHE A 55 3.53 12.35 2.37
C PHE A 55 2.12 12.85 2.69
N GLY A 56 1.31 13.11 1.67
CA GLY A 56 -0.14 13.25 1.87
C GLY A 56 -0.82 11.88 1.87
N ASN A 57 -1.76 11.63 2.78
CA ASN A 57 -2.65 10.45 2.72
C ASN A 57 -3.79 10.69 1.70
N HIS A 58 -3.48 10.86 0.42
CA HIS A 58 -4.50 11.26 -0.56
C HIS A 58 -5.08 10.09 -1.36
N LEU A 59 -4.76 8.83 -1.04
CA LEU A 59 -5.25 7.67 -1.79
C LEU A 59 -6.65 7.29 -1.30
N PRO A 60 -7.73 7.53 -2.06
CA PRO A 60 -9.07 7.14 -1.64
C PRO A 60 -9.22 5.62 -1.59
N LEU A 61 -10.13 5.15 -0.73
CA LEU A 61 -10.41 3.73 -0.55
C LEU A 61 -10.79 3.05 -1.87
N GLU A 62 -11.66 3.66 -2.65
CA GLU A 62 -12.15 3.15 -3.92
C GLU A 62 -11.05 3.09 -5.00
N ILE A 63 -10.04 3.96 -4.90
CA ILE A 63 -8.89 3.98 -5.81
C ILE A 63 -7.96 2.83 -5.46
N LEU A 64 -7.54 2.73 -4.19
CA LEU A 64 -6.62 1.66 -3.77
C LEU A 64 -7.26 0.27 -3.77
N GLY A 65 -8.56 0.20 -3.47
CA GLY A 65 -9.34 -1.03 -3.38
C GLY A 65 -10.08 -1.44 -4.66
N GLY A 66 -10.03 -0.63 -5.73
CA GLY A 66 -10.86 -0.85 -6.92
C GLY A 66 -10.17 -0.50 -8.23
N ASN A 67 -8.87 -0.81 -8.36
CA ASN A 67 -8.07 -0.51 -9.55
C ASN A 67 -7.50 -1.75 -10.25
N LEU A 68 -7.31 -1.68 -11.57
CA LEU A 68 -6.72 -2.79 -12.35
C LEU A 68 -5.25 -3.11 -12.04
N LEU A 69 -4.49 -2.27 -11.34
CA LEU A 69 -3.06 -2.53 -11.10
C LEU A 69 -2.84 -3.46 -9.91
N THR A 70 -3.49 -3.18 -8.76
CA THR A 70 -3.30 -3.94 -7.52
C THR A 70 -4.52 -4.75 -7.09
N THR A 71 -5.68 -4.57 -7.74
CA THR A 71 -6.87 -5.42 -7.50
C THR A 71 -7.22 -6.28 -8.69
N ASN A 72 -6.22 -6.71 -9.45
CA ASN A 72 -6.34 -7.69 -10.52
C ASN A 72 -5.18 -8.70 -10.39
N ARG A 73 -5.49 -9.99 -10.33
CA ARG A 73 -4.49 -11.02 -10.00
C ARG A 73 -3.39 -11.12 -11.06
N ASP A 74 -3.77 -11.12 -12.34
CA ASP A 74 -2.82 -11.15 -13.45
C ASP A 74 -1.89 -9.93 -13.45
N SER A 75 -2.42 -8.76 -13.07
CA SER A 75 -1.64 -7.51 -12.99
C SER A 75 -0.68 -7.52 -11.82
N LEU A 76 -1.10 -8.05 -10.66
CA LEU A 76 -0.23 -8.27 -9.51
C LEU A 76 0.93 -9.23 -9.85
N GLU A 77 0.63 -10.38 -10.44
CA GLU A 77 1.66 -11.35 -10.89
C GLU A 77 2.65 -10.68 -11.85
N ALA A 78 2.15 -9.94 -12.84
CA ALA A 78 3.00 -9.24 -13.79
C ALA A 78 3.85 -8.14 -13.12
N LEU A 79 3.30 -7.45 -12.11
CA LEU A 79 3.94 -6.36 -11.39
C LEU A 79 5.11 -6.87 -10.53
N ILE A 80 4.93 -7.99 -9.83
CA ILE A 80 5.98 -8.57 -8.97
C ILE A 80 6.99 -9.44 -9.74
N GLU A 81 6.74 -9.78 -11.00
CA GLU A 81 7.71 -10.47 -11.87
C GLU A 81 8.45 -9.52 -12.83
N SER A 82 8.13 -8.22 -12.80
CA SER A 82 8.74 -7.22 -13.67
C SER A 82 9.45 -6.11 -12.89
N PRO A 83 10.50 -5.50 -13.46
CA PRO A 83 11.03 -4.24 -12.95
C PRO A 83 9.96 -3.13 -13.03
N LEU A 84 9.93 -2.23 -12.05
CA LEU A 84 9.12 -1.02 -12.05
C LEU A 84 9.76 0.05 -12.94
N ALA A 85 9.77 -0.23 -14.24
CA ALA A 85 10.42 0.60 -15.26
C ALA A 85 9.52 0.85 -16.46
N THR A 86 9.76 1.95 -17.18
CA THR A 86 9.02 2.33 -18.41
C THR A 86 8.86 1.17 -19.41
N ALA A 87 9.86 0.29 -19.53
CA ALA A 87 9.81 -0.84 -20.46
C ALA A 87 8.69 -1.85 -20.14
N SER A 88 8.42 -2.10 -18.86
CA SER A 88 7.42 -3.06 -18.38
C SER A 88 5.99 -2.63 -18.68
N PHE A 89 5.75 -1.33 -18.85
CA PHE A 89 4.43 -0.75 -19.12
C PHE A 89 4.20 -0.42 -20.59
N ARG A 90 5.08 -0.84 -21.50
CA ARG A 90 4.93 -0.56 -22.95
C ARG A 90 3.81 -1.37 -23.60
N GLN A 91 3.54 -2.56 -23.08
CA GLN A 91 2.57 -3.51 -23.63
C GLN A 91 2.21 -4.58 -22.58
N GLY A 92 1.20 -5.41 -22.86
CA GLY A 92 0.81 -6.53 -22.01
C GLY A 92 -0.02 -6.12 -20.79
N THR A 93 -0.12 -7.00 -19.79
CA THR A 93 -1.02 -6.84 -18.65
C THR A 93 -0.84 -5.53 -17.91
N LEU A 94 0.41 -5.13 -17.61
CA LEU A 94 0.69 -3.88 -16.90
C LEU A 94 0.33 -2.63 -17.72
N HIS A 95 0.50 -2.69 -19.04
CA HIS A 95 0.05 -1.60 -19.92
C HIS A 95 -1.46 -1.44 -19.88
N GLU A 96 -2.17 -2.56 -19.97
CA GLU A 96 -3.63 -2.62 -19.98
C GLU A 96 -4.22 -2.20 -18.64
N ALA A 97 -3.57 -2.56 -17.53
CA ALA A 97 -3.97 -2.10 -16.20
C ALA A 97 -3.99 -0.57 -16.13
N LEU A 98 -3.00 0.12 -16.72
CA LEU A 98 -2.92 1.58 -16.73
C LEU A 98 -3.92 2.27 -17.66
N LEU A 99 -4.75 1.53 -18.41
CA LEU A 99 -5.93 2.10 -19.06
C LEU A 99 -6.98 2.55 -18.04
N ASP A 100 -7.00 1.92 -16.86
CA ASP A 100 -7.82 2.34 -15.73
C ASP A 100 -7.29 3.64 -15.09
N PRO A 101 -8.12 4.71 -14.97
CA PRO A 101 -7.75 5.89 -14.20
C PRO A 101 -7.33 5.61 -12.76
N TYR A 102 -8.01 4.71 -12.05
CA TYR A 102 -7.71 4.40 -10.65
C TYR A 102 -6.32 3.75 -10.54
N ALA A 103 -5.99 2.89 -11.50
CA ALA A 103 -4.67 2.26 -11.58
C ALA A 103 -3.55 3.29 -11.79
N ARG A 104 -3.80 4.40 -12.51
CA ARG A 104 -2.81 5.45 -12.71
C ARG A 104 -2.55 6.29 -11.46
N GLU A 105 -3.56 6.49 -10.62
CA GLU A 105 -3.41 7.14 -9.32
C GLU A 105 -2.65 6.23 -8.34
N VAL A 106 -2.98 4.94 -8.30
CA VAL A 106 -2.21 3.94 -7.53
C VAL A 106 -0.78 3.84 -8.04
N MET A 107 -0.56 3.90 -9.36
CA MET A 107 0.78 3.89 -9.95
C MET A 107 1.63 5.08 -9.50
N GLN A 108 1.03 6.27 -9.36
CA GLN A 108 1.73 7.43 -8.82
C GLN A 108 2.23 7.16 -7.40
N ALA A 109 1.34 6.70 -6.51
CA ALA A 109 1.72 6.40 -5.14
C ALA A 109 2.72 5.25 -5.04
N LEU A 110 2.58 4.22 -5.89
CA LEU A 110 3.49 3.08 -5.98
C LEU A 110 4.90 3.55 -6.34
N VAL A 111 5.04 4.38 -7.37
CA VAL A 111 6.34 4.92 -7.80
C VAL A 111 6.94 5.85 -6.74
N GLU A 112 6.13 6.73 -6.15
CA GLU A 112 6.57 7.63 -5.08
C GLU A 112 7.06 6.86 -3.83
N CYS A 113 6.40 5.75 -3.47
CA CYS A 113 6.84 4.88 -2.38
C CYS A 113 8.08 4.06 -2.78
N ALA A 114 8.07 3.39 -3.93
CA ALA A 114 9.10 2.42 -4.28
C ALA A 114 10.42 3.09 -4.72
N LEU A 115 10.36 4.06 -5.63
CA LEU A 115 11.53 4.52 -6.36
C LEU A 115 12.19 5.74 -5.71
N ALA A 116 13.49 5.88 -5.92
CA ALA A 116 14.25 7.06 -5.51
C ALA A 116 13.88 8.29 -6.35
N SER A 117 14.15 9.50 -5.84
CA SER A 117 13.75 10.76 -6.48
C SER A 117 14.36 11.04 -7.85
N ASP A 118 15.45 10.37 -8.21
CA ASP A 118 16.10 10.43 -9.52
C ASP A 118 15.60 9.37 -10.51
N GLN A 119 14.74 8.45 -10.05
CA GLN A 119 14.12 7.40 -10.85
C GLN A 119 12.71 7.80 -11.30
N SER A 120 12.28 7.30 -12.46
CA SER A 120 10.95 7.61 -13.00
C SER A 120 10.41 6.51 -13.91
N VAL A 121 9.08 6.44 -13.99
CA VAL A 121 8.36 5.54 -14.90
C VAL A 121 7.47 6.38 -15.80
N SER A 122 7.42 6.03 -17.07
CA SER A 122 6.54 6.68 -18.04
C SER A 122 5.63 5.67 -18.73
N TRP A 123 4.45 6.14 -19.08
CA TRP A 123 3.44 5.38 -19.81
C TRP A 123 2.71 6.29 -20.79
N SER A 124 2.25 5.71 -21.89
CA SER A 124 1.42 6.41 -22.87
C SER A 124 0.48 5.41 -23.54
N PRO A 125 -0.83 5.72 -23.66
CA PRO A 125 -1.75 4.86 -24.39
C PRO A 125 -1.50 4.99 -25.90
N THR A 126 -1.83 3.92 -26.63
CA THR A 126 -1.88 3.93 -28.10
C THR A 126 -2.91 4.94 -28.62
N PRO A 127 -2.82 5.38 -29.89
CA PRO A 127 -3.83 6.24 -30.49
C PRO A 127 -5.26 5.67 -30.43
N GLU A 128 -5.40 4.37 -30.60
CA GLU A 128 -6.67 3.65 -30.57
C GLU A 128 -7.27 3.64 -29.16
N GLU A 129 -6.48 3.25 -28.16
CA GLU A 129 -6.90 3.29 -26.74
C GLU A 129 -7.24 4.71 -26.31
N ARG A 130 -6.48 5.70 -26.76
CA ARG A 130 -6.76 7.11 -26.48
C ARG A 130 -8.10 7.56 -27.03
N SER A 131 -8.46 7.12 -28.23
CA SER A 131 -9.79 7.39 -28.79
C SER A 131 -10.87 6.75 -27.93
N ALA A 132 -10.71 5.48 -27.56
CA ALA A 132 -11.66 4.77 -26.71
C ALA A 132 -11.82 5.41 -25.32
N LEU A 133 -10.72 5.83 -24.69
CA LEU A 133 -10.72 6.53 -23.40
C LEU A 133 -11.39 7.91 -23.49
N ALA A 134 -11.18 8.64 -24.60
CA ALA A 134 -11.83 9.93 -24.80
C ALA A 134 -13.35 9.79 -24.98
N ASP A 135 -13.80 8.74 -25.67
CA ASP A 135 -15.22 8.45 -25.86
C ASP A 135 -15.88 8.03 -24.53
N ALA A 136 -15.18 7.25 -23.69
CA ALA A 136 -15.65 6.88 -22.35
C ALA A 136 -15.72 8.10 -21.40
N ALA A 137 -14.74 9.00 -21.45
CA ALA A 137 -14.73 10.24 -20.69
C ALA A 137 -15.82 11.24 -21.13
N GLY A 138 -16.28 11.14 -22.39
CA GLY A 138 -17.37 11.94 -22.95
C GLY A 138 -18.76 11.73 -22.32
N ALA A 139 -18.90 10.74 -21.43
CA ALA A 139 -20.13 10.47 -20.68
C ALA A 139 -20.04 10.81 -19.18
N SER A 140 -18.85 11.05 -18.62
CA SER A 140 -18.68 11.37 -17.19
C SER A 140 -17.55 12.38 -17.00
N GLY A 141 -17.91 13.62 -16.67
CA GLY A 141 -17.06 14.82 -16.69
C GLY A 141 -15.90 14.90 -15.68
N ILE A 142 -15.28 13.78 -15.32
CA ILE A 142 -14.27 13.69 -14.25
C ILE A 142 -12.87 14.19 -14.73
N PHE A 143 -12.58 14.18 -16.03
CA PHE A 143 -11.30 14.71 -16.57
C PHE A 143 -11.27 16.22 -16.78
N ALA A 144 -12.33 16.97 -16.47
CA ALA A 144 -12.36 18.43 -16.61
C ALA A 144 -11.68 19.17 -15.43
N GLY A 145 -11.47 18.50 -14.30
CA GLY A 145 -10.79 19.04 -13.13
C GLY A 145 -9.27 18.88 -13.21
N GLY A 146 -8.63 19.50 -14.19
CA GLY A 146 -7.18 19.54 -14.29
C GLY A 146 -6.53 20.39 -13.19
N SER A 147 -6.52 19.92 -11.94
CA SER A 147 -5.51 20.33 -10.97
C SER A 147 -4.22 19.55 -11.23
N SER A 148 -3.55 19.96 -12.31
CA SER A 148 -2.16 19.61 -12.59
C SER A 148 -1.28 20.24 -11.51
N TRP A 149 -0.85 19.46 -10.52
CA TRP A 149 0.09 19.91 -9.48
C TRP A 149 1.55 20.05 -9.95
N THR A 150 1.84 19.91 -11.25
CA THR A 150 3.18 20.20 -11.78
C THR A 150 3.35 21.69 -12.05
N SER A 151 3.91 22.40 -11.07
CA SER A 151 4.46 23.74 -11.25
C SER A 151 5.70 23.66 -12.16
N LEU A 152 5.50 23.89 -13.46
CA LEU A 152 6.57 23.94 -14.47
C LEU A 152 7.18 25.35 -14.52
N GLU A 153 8.10 25.64 -13.59
CA GLU A 153 9.17 26.62 -13.81
C GLU A 153 10.40 25.86 -14.28
N TYR A 154 10.59 25.67 -15.59
CA TYR A 154 11.89 25.56 -16.30
C TYR A 154 11.59 25.29 -17.78
N GLY A 155 12.28 25.98 -18.69
CA GLY A 155 12.02 26.06 -20.14
C GLY A 155 12.23 24.76 -20.95
N VAL A 156 11.71 23.64 -20.46
CA VAL A 156 11.68 22.34 -21.12
C VAL A 156 10.51 22.31 -22.09
N ARG A 157 10.76 21.80 -23.30
CA ARG A 157 9.78 21.55 -24.36
C ARG A 157 8.50 20.97 -23.75
N ALA A 158 7.35 21.63 -23.96
CA ALA A 158 6.08 21.21 -23.35
C ALA A 158 5.90 19.69 -23.51
N PRO A 159 5.68 18.94 -22.40
CA PRO A 159 5.51 17.50 -22.47
C PRO A 159 4.41 17.19 -23.49
N ARG A 160 4.63 16.15 -24.31
CA ARG A 160 3.54 15.70 -25.18
C ARG A 160 2.40 15.33 -24.25
N LYS A 161 1.20 15.86 -24.52
CA LYS A 161 0.00 15.69 -23.66
C LYS A 161 -0.43 14.22 -23.45
N ASP A 162 0.26 13.26 -24.07
CA ASP A 162 -0.06 11.85 -24.09
C ASP A 162 0.91 10.94 -23.34
N VAL A 163 1.98 11.49 -22.75
CA VAL A 163 2.90 10.73 -21.90
C VAL A 163 2.69 11.15 -20.46
N ILE A 164 2.33 10.19 -19.60
CA ILE A 164 2.30 10.36 -18.15
C ILE A 164 3.66 9.90 -17.63
N MET A 165 4.23 10.69 -16.72
CA MET A 165 5.51 10.40 -16.08
C MET A 165 5.32 10.51 -14.57
N TRP A 166 5.70 9.46 -13.86
CA TRP A 166 5.72 9.40 -12.40
C TRP A 166 7.16 9.39 -11.93
N HIS A 167 7.45 10.17 -10.89
CA HIS A 167 8.78 10.29 -10.30
C HIS A 167 8.79 9.61 -8.94
N GLY A 168 9.88 8.90 -8.64
CA GLY A 168 10.09 8.37 -7.31
C GLY A 168 10.22 9.48 -6.27
N SER A 169 10.14 9.10 -5.01
CA SER A 169 10.35 10.01 -3.89
C SER A 169 11.07 9.28 -2.77
N ALA A 170 10.46 8.23 -2.25
CA ALA A 170 10.92 7.58 -1.05
C ALA A 170 12.11 6.67 -1.18
N GLY A 171 12.25 6.00 -2.32
CA GLY A 171 13.29 5.00 -2.50
C GLY A 171 13.22 3.92 -1.42
N LEU A 172 12.02 3.44 -1.09
CA LEU A 172 11.86 2.25 -0.24
C LEU A 172 12.49 1.02 -0.90
N CYS A 173 12.42 0.97 -2.24
CA CYS A 173 12.88 -0.12 -3.10
C CYS A 173 13.49 0.38 -4.41
N PRO A 174 14.63 1.10 -4.39
CA PRO A 174 15.21 1.66 -5.61
C PRO A 174 15.64 0.58 -6.60
N ASP A 175 16.01 -0.61 -6.12
CA ASP A 175 16.41 -1.75 -6.97
C ASP A 175 15.26 -2.30 -7.81
N TRP A 176 14.00 -2.07 -7.41
CA TRP A 176 12.83 -2.47 -8.19
C TRP A 176 12.79 -1.77 -9.56
N HIS A 177 13.47 -0.63 -9.72
CA HIS A 177 13.58 0.00 -11.02
C HIS A 177 14.32 -0.86 -12.06
N THR A 178 15.24 -1.75 -11.64
CA THR A 178 16.04 -2.58 -12.56
C THR A 178 15.69 -4.05 -12.51
N ASP A 179 15.25 -4.53 -11.36
CA ASP A 179 14.98 -5.94 -11.09
C ASP A 179 13.57 -6.13 -10.51
N LYS A 180 13.09 -7.37 -10.44
CA LYS A 180 11.83 -7.66 -9.76
C LYS A 180 11.96 -7.42 -8.24
N PRO A 181 10.88 -7.03 -7.54
CA PRO A 181 10.95 -6.70 -6.12
C PRO A 181 11.15 -7.97 -5.29
N SER A 182 11.93 -7.86 -4.21
CA SER A 182 11.94 -8.88 -3.16
C SER A 182 10.65 -8.85 -2.35
N GLU A 183 10.36 -9.91 -1.60
CA GLU A 183 9.21 -9.94 -0.68
C GLU A 183 9.27 -8.81 0.35
N ALA A 184 10.44 -8.57 0.96
CA ALA A 184 10.64 -7.46 1.89
C ALA A 184 10.38 -6.08 1.26
N CYS A 185 10.73 -5.93 -0.02
CA CYS A 185 10.37 -4.73 -0.77
C CYS A 185 8.86 -4.59 -0.95
N GLN A 186 8.19 -5.69 -1.33
CA GLN A 186 6.74 -5.70 -1.52
C GLN A 186 6.01 -5.33 -0.23
N GLU A 187 6.44 -5.86 0.92
CA GLU A 187 5.88 -5.53 2.23
C GLU A 187 6.01 -4.04 2.56
N LEU A 188 7.21 -3.49 2.36
CA LEU A 188 7.49 -2.10 2.70
C LEU A 188 6.70 -1.12 1.82
N VAL A 189 6.61 -1.41 0.52
CA VAL A 189 5.79 -0.60 -0.41
C VAL A 189 4.30 -0.75 -0.10
N SER A 190 3.86 -1.96 0.24
CA SER A 190 2.48 -2.23 0.68
C SER A 190 2.10 -1.42 1.91
N ALA A 191 2.97 -1.40 2.92
CA ALA A 191 2.80 -0.59 4.12
C ALA A 191 2.71 0.92 3.80
N CYS A 192 3.52 1.41 2.84
CA CYS A 192 3.47 2.81 2.38
C CYS A 192 2.14 3.14 1.69
N LEU A 193 1.64 2.25 0.83
CA LEU A 193 0.34 2.42 0.17
C LEU A 193 -0.81 2.42 1.17
N LEU A 194 -0.80 1.50 2.13
CA LEU A 194 -1.80 1.45 3.22
C LEU A 194 -1.78 2.72 4.08
N ALA A 195 -0.59 3.18 4.47
CA ALA A 195 -0.45 4.39 5.26
C ALA A 195 -1.01 5.63 4.54
N ARG A 196 -0.95 5.65 3.20
CA ARG A 196 -1.52 6.71 2.37
C ARG A 196 -3.01 6.58 2.11
N ASN A 197 -3.63 5.44 2.46
CA ASN A 197 -5.06 5.23 2.32
C ASN A 197 -5.83 6.27 3.14
N ASN A 198 -6.91 6.74 2.55
CA ASN A 198 -7.77 7.78 3.08
C ASN A 198 -9.20 7.54 2.64
N ALA A 199 -9.89 6.73 3.45
CA ALA A 199 -11.24 6.30 3.12
C ALA A 199 -12.26 7.45 3.16
N PHE A 200 -11.94 8.58 3.79
CA PHE A 200 -12.86 9.71 3.99
C PHE A 200 -12.51 10.92 3.14
N GLY A 201 -11.44 10.85 2.35
CA GLY A 201 -10.96 11.94 1.50
C GLY A 201 -10.38 13.14 2.25
N ALA A 202 -10.24 13.07 3.58
CA ALA A 202 -9.63 14.12 4.41
C ALA A 202 -8.11 14.03 4.27
N THR A 203 -7.52 14.84 3.40
CA THR A 203 -6.07 14.79 3.13
C THR A 203 -5.30 15.54 4.22
N VAL A 204 -4.31 14.88 4.80
CA VAL A 204 -3.34 15.42 5.75
C VAL A 204 -1.93 14.97 5.37
N ASP A 205 -0.95 15.77 5.80
CA ASP A 205 0.43 15.35 5.78
C ASP A 205 0.66 14.31 6.89
N ILE A 206 1.41 13.26 6.56
CA ILE A 206 1.81 12.19 7.47
C ILE A 206 3.32 11.98 7.39
N SER A 207 3.95 11.78 8.54
CA SER A 207 5.36 11.41 8.66
C SER A 207 5.47 9.90 8.80
N MET A 208 6.32 9.26 8.00
CA MET A 208 6.52 7.80 7.99
C MET A 208 7.92 7.45 8.47
N ILE A 209 8.02 6.48 9.39
CA ILE A 209 9.29 5.86 9.80
C ILE A 209 9.27 4.37 9.45
N TRP A 210 10.41 3.86 8.94
CA TRP A 210 10.65 2.44 8.73
C TRP A 210 12.12 2.06 8.94
N GLN A 211 12.36 0.75 9.05
CA GLN A 211 13.69 0.17 9.06
C GLN A 211 14.17 -0.08 7.61
N ALA A 212 15.29 0.53 7.19
CA ALA A 212 15.79 0.35 5.83
C ALA A 212 16.24 -1.09 5.51
N LEU A 213 16.02 -1.51 4.26
CA LEU A 213 16.29 -2.86 3.74
C LEU A 213 17.79 -3.16 3.44
N ALA A 214 18.69 -2.17 3.55
CA ALA A 214 20.07 -2.24 3.05
C ALA A 214 21.12 -2.12 4.19
N PRO A 215 22.37 -2.59 3.97
CA PRO A 215 23.09 -3.39 4.93
C PRO A 215 23.73 -2.59 6.07
N GLU A 216 23.84 -3.28 7.21
CA GLU A 216 24.65 -2.90 8.37
C GLU A 216 26.02 -2.35 7.94
N GLY A 217 26.36 -1.15 8.42
CA GLY A 217 27.67 -0.54 8.19
C GLY A 217 27.66 0.84 7.55
N SER A 218 26.51 1.44 7.31
CA SER A 218 26.42 2.89 7.11
C SER A 218 26.49 3.55 8.49
N ASP A 219 27.57 4.30 8.74
CA ASP A 219 27.71 5.11 9.95
C ASP A 219 26.46 5.98 10.11
N VAL A 220 25.84 5.92 11.29
CA VAL A 220 24.67 6.75 11.63
C VAL A 220 25.12 8.20 11.56
N ALA A 221 24.74 8.88 10.48
CA ALA A 221 24.93 10.32 10.37
C ALA A 221 24.15 11.01 11.49
N ALA A 222 24.71 12.07 12.08
CA ALA A 222 23.97 12.91 13.02
C ALA A 222 22.63 13.35 12.41
N PRO A 223 21.56 13.50 13.21
CA PRO A 223 20.26 13.95 12.71
C PRO A 223 20.43 15.27 11.96
N SER A 224 19.89 15.35 10.74
CA SER A 224 19.82 16.63 10.05
C SER A 224 18.83 17.55 10.78
N PRO A 225 19.00 18.88 10.72
CA PRO A 225 18.03 19.82 11.29
C PRO A 225 16.60 19.57 10.80
N GLU A 226 16.44 19.18 9.53
CA GLU A 226 15.15 18.87 8.91
C GLU A 226 14.47 17.66 9.55
N ALA A 227 15.24 16.61 9.87
CA ALA A 227 14.74 15.42 10.55
C ALA A 227 14.19 15.75 11.95
N LEU A 228 14.87 16.65 12.69
CA LEU A 228 14.40 17.10 14.01
C LEU A 228 13.17 18.01 13.91
N GLU A 229 13.14 18.89 12.90
CA GLU A 229 11.98 19.75 12.63
C GLU A 229 10.75 18.93 12.23
N GLU A 230 10.91 17.91 11.39
CA GLU A 230 9.85 16.96 11.05
C GLU A 230 9.35 16.25 12.32
N ALA A 231 10.25 15.68 13.12
CA ALA A 231 9.85 14.97 14.33
C ALA A 231 9.10 15.89 15.33
N ALA A 232 9.48 17.17 15.40
CA ALA A 232 8.76 18.16 16.20
C ALA A 232 7.40 18.55 15.61
N ARG A 233 7.29 18.57 14.27
CA ARG A 233 6.03 18.84 13.57
C ARG A 233 5.05 17.67 13.64
N PHE A 234 5.52 16.42 13.66
CA PHE A 234 4.69 15.22 13.69
C PHE A 234 4.89 14.42 14.99
N PRO A 235 4.42 14.94 16.15
CA PRO A 235 4.65 14.32 17.46
C PRO A 235 3.71 13.14 17.75
N VAL A 236 2.53 13.11 17.12
CA VAL A 236 1.49 12.13 17.41
C VAL A 236 1.80 10.84 16.66
N ARG A 237 1.91 9.72 17.36
CA ARG A 237 2.07 8.42 16.71
C ARG A 237 0.70 7.81 16.44
N GLU A 238 0.44 7.50 15.18
CA GLU A 238 -0.81 6.90 14.74
C GLU A 238 -0.81 5.39 14.94
N GLY A 239 0.25 4.69 14.56
CA GLY A 239 0.27 3.23 14.53
C GLY A 239 1.20 2.68 13.48
N ALA A 240 1.12 1.39 13.22
CA ALA A 240 1.91 0.70 12.21
C ALA A 240 1.01 0.06 11.15
N PHE A 241 1.39 0.24 9.89
CA PHE A 241 0.81 -0.43 8.73
C PHE A 241 1.77 -1.49 8.22
N PHE A 242 1.27 -2.68 7.90
CA PHE A 242 2.09 -3.81 7.47
C PHE A 242 1.28 -4.84 6.70
N GLY A 243 1.97 -5.77 6.03
CA GLY A 243 1.36 -6.77 5.15
C GLY A 243 1.91 -6.74 3.73
N ASN A 244 1.28 -7.45 2.81
CA ASN A 244 1.65 -7.47 1.39
C ASN A 244 0.40 -7.38 0.49
N LEU A 245 0.16 -6.18 -0.05
CA LEU A 245 -0.92 -5.89 -1.01
C LEU A 245 -0.58 -6.40 -2.41
N LEU A 246 0.70 -6.70 -2.65
CA LEU A 246 1.22 -7.10 -3.95
C LEU A 246 1.25 -8.62 -4.12
N ASP A 247 0.89 -9.38 -3.08
CA ASP A 247 0.75 -10.83 -3.16
C ASP A 247 -0.58 -11.20 -3.85
N PRO A 248 -0.54 -11.76 -5.08
CA PRO A 248 -1.73 -12.15 -5.81
C PRO A 248 -2.56 -13.20 -5.08
N GLU A 249 -1.96 -14.04 -4.23
CA GLU A 249 -2.68 -15.06 -3.47
C GLU A 249 -3.55 -14.46 -2.37
N GLN A 250 -3.19 -13.26 -1.90
CA GLN A 250 -3.86 -12.57 -0.80
C GLN A 250 -4.89 -11.54 -1.29
N LEU A 251 -5.08 -11.38 -2.60
CA LEU A 251 -6.17 -10.58 -3.16
C LEU A 251 -7.49 -11.36 -3.04
N ASN A 252 -8.49 -10.75 -2.41
CA ASN A 252 -9.82 -11.35 -2.32
C ASN A 252 -10.45 -11.47 -3.71
N GLU A 253 -10.86 -12.68 -4.09
CA GLU A 253 -11.44 -12.95 -5.42
C GLU A 253 -12.70 -12.13 -5.73
N ARG A 254 -13.44 -11.71 -4.69
CA ARG A 254 -14.63 -10.87 -4.85
C ARG A 254 -14.31 -9.39 -5.04
N ALA A 255 -13.10 -8.96 -4.72
CA ALA A 255 -12.61 -7.61 -4.95
C ALA A 255 -11.96 -7.43 -6.33
N GLU A 256 -11.79 -8.52 -7.10
CA GLU A 256 -11.05 -8.48 -8.34
C GLU A 256 -11.72 -7.63 -9.43
N VAL A 257 -11.00 -6.59 -9.85
CA VAL A 257 -11.34 -5.72 -10.96
C VAL A 257 -10.86 -6.36 -12.27
N ARG A 258 -11.71 -6.29 -13.31
CA ARG A 258 -11.43 -6.92 -14.60
C ARG A 258 -11.62 -5.95 -15.76
N LEU A 259 -10.79 -6.12 -16.79
CA LEU A 259 -10.88 -5.38 -18.05
C LEU A 259 -11.61 -6.24 -19.09
N ASP A 260 -12.77 -5.79 -19.54
CA ASP A 260 -13.54 -6.41 -20.62
C ASP A 260 -13.21 -5.72 -21.95
N LYS A 261 -12.28 -6.33 -22.70
CA LYS A 261 -11.85 -5.84 -24.01
C LYS A 261 -12.92 -6.01 -25.09
N GLU A 262 -13.80 -7.01 -24.94
CA GLU A 262 -14.86 -7.28 -25.93
C GLU A 262 -15.93 -6.20 -25.90
N LYS A 263 -16.11 -5.54 -24.74
CA LYS A 263 -17.01 -4.40 -24.55
C LYS A 263 -16.32 -3.04 -24.65
N GLY A 264 -15.20 -2.96 -25.37
CA GLY A 264 -14.53 -1.69 -25.63
C GLY A 264 -13.77 -1.14 -24.42
N TYR A 265 -13.02 -2.00 -23.73
CA TYR A 265 -12.21 -1.66 -22.55
C TYR A 265 -13.06 -1.24 -21.33
N GLU A 266 -14.22 -1.88 -21.14
CA GLU A 266 -15.05 -1.65 -19.97
C GLU A 266 -14.34 -2.22 -18.72
N ILE A 267 -14.32 -1.44 -17.63
CA ILE A 267 -13.68 -1.87 -16.37
C ILE A 267 -14.78 -2.30 -15.41
N ALA A 268 -14.87 -3.61 -15.17
CA ALA A 268 -15.81 -4.20 -14.25
C ALA A 268 -15.24 -4.14 -12.82
N ARG A 269 -15.82 -3.28 -11.98
CA ARG A 269 -15.50 -3.19 -10.55
C ARG A 269 -16.58 -3.90 -9.73
N PRO A 270 -16.21 -4.80 -8.82
CA PRO A 270 -17.15 -5.32 -7.85
C PRO A 270 -17.56 -4.24 -6.85
N ALA A 271 -18.71 -4.43 -6.21
CA ALA A 271 -19.15 -3.55 -5.14
C ALA A 271 -18.38 -3.93 -3.86
N LEU A 272 -17.59 -2.99 -3.33
CA LEU A 272 -16.72 -3.24 -2.18
C LEU A 272 -17.51 -3.54 -0.90
N ASP A 273 -18.75 -3.06 -0.80
CA ASP A 273 -19.71 -3.38 0.27
C ASP A 273 -20.09 -4.87 0.35
N LYS A 274 -19.67 -5.70 -0.61
CA LYS A 274 -19.90 -7.16 -0.61
C LYS A 274 -18.63 -7.97 -0.40
N VAL A 275 -17.52 -7.28 -0.20
CA VAL A 275 -16.20 -7.85 0.08
C VAL A 275 -15.94 -7.63 1.57
N GLU A 276 -15.37 -8.60 2.26
CA GLU A 276 -14.94 -8.39 3.65
C GLU A 276 -13.67 -7.51 3.63
N PHE A 277 -12.54 -8.07 3.19
CA PHE A 277 -11.31 -7.32 2.97
C PHE A 277 -10.89 -7.40 1.50
N VAL A 278 -10.40 -6.29 0.95
CA VAL A 278 -9.81 -6.30 -0.40
C VAL A 278 -8.54 -7.15 -0.41
N TYR A 279 -7.68 -6.96 0.60
CA TYR A 279 -6.43 -7.67 0.77
C TYR A 279 -6.46 -8.45 2.08
N GLU A 280 -6.24 -9.77 2.01
CA GLU A 280 -6.26 -10.64 3.18
C GLU A 280 -5.02 -10.45 4.08
N ALA A 281 -3.92 -10.01 3.48
CA ALA A 281 -2.64 -9.77 4.13
C ALA A 281 -2.34 -8.28 4.30
N ALA A 282 -3.31 -7.49 4.77
CA ALA A 282 -3.13 -6.07 5.06
C ALA A 282 -3.61 -5.78 6.48
N PHE A 283 -2.76 -5.12 7.26
CA PHE A 283 -2.94 -5.01 8.69
C PHE A 283 -2.58 -3.62 9.21
N PHE A 284 -3.20 -3.28 10.32
CA PHE A 284 -2.96 -2.07 11.07
C PHE A 284 -2.99 -2.37 12.57
N CYS A 285 -2.00 -1.88 13.31
CA CYS A 285 -2.01 -1.87 14.76
C CYS A 285 -1.88 -0.45 15.29
N HIS A 286 -2.41 -0.23 16.49
CA HIS A 286 -2.37 1.08 17.16
C HIS A 286 -1.33 1.10 18.31
N PRO A 287 -0.83 2.27 18.71
CA PRO A 287 0.11 2.35 19.83
C PRO A 287 -0.52 1.97 21.17
N SER A 288 0.27 1.36 22.06
CA SER A 288 -0.20 0.89 23.38
C SER A 288 -0.42 2.02 24.39
N ASP A 289 0.13 3.22 24.15
CA ASP A 289 0.00 4.39 25.01
C ASP A 289 -1.33 5.14 24.85
N HIS A 290 -2.18 4.77 23.89
CA HIS A 290 -3.51 5.34 23.67
C HIS A 290 -4.63 4.71 24.54
N SER A 291 -4.26 4.10 25.67
CA SER A 291 -5.17 3.32 26.52
C SER A 291 -6.34 4.10 27.14
N ALA A 292 -6.30 5.44 27.14
CA ALA A 292 -7.35 6.25 27.76
C ALA A 292 -8.65 6.32 26.92
N VAL A 293 -8.60 6.12 25.59
CA VAL A 293 -9.82 6.18 24.75
C VAL A 293 -9.75 5.24 23.52
N PHE A 294 -9.59 3.93 23.77
CA PHE A 294 -9.55 2.90 22.70
C PHE A 294 -10.66 3.04 21.66
N PHE A 295 -11.90 3.32 22.09
CA PHE A 295 -13.04 3.48 21.18
C PHE A 295 -12.84 4.62 20.19
N ASP A 296 -12.22 5.72 20.62
CA ASP A 296 -11.94 6.85 19.75
C ASP A 296 -10.84 6.51 18.76
N PHE A 297 -9.82 5.75 19.18
CA PHE A 297 -8.74 5.34 18.30
C PHE A 297 -9.22 4.34 17.24
N VAL A 298 -9.95 3.31 17.65
CA VAL A 298 -10.47 2.32 16.70
C VAL A 298 -11.45 2.95 15.72
N ARG A 299 -12.29 3.88 16.19
CA ARG A 299 -13.13 4.69 15.32
C ARG A 299 -12.30 5.57 14.39
N TYR A 300 -11.25 6.19 14.90
CA TYR A 300 -10.32 6.97 14.08
C TYR A 300 -9.70 6.11 12.97
N ALA A 301 -9.20 4.92 13.30
CA ALA A 301 -8.56 4.03 12.33
C ALA A 301 -9.57 3.44 11.33
N SER A 302 -10.76 3.09 11.80
CA SER A 302 -11.85 2.64 10.93
C SER A 302 -12.31 3.73 9.98
N GLU A 303 -12.32 4.97 10.44
CA GLU A 303 -12.62 6.10 9.59
C GLU A 303 -11.42 6.37 8.66
N ARG A 304 -10.29 6.85 9.16
CA ARG A 304 -9.14 7.27 8.34
C ARG A 304 -8.67 6.20 7.34
N ALA A 305 -8.45 4.97 7.79
CA ALA A 305 -7.77 3.95 6.99
C ALA A 305 -8.71 2.85 6.49
N CYS A 306 -10.03 2.92 6.75
CA CYS A 306 -10.95 1.78 6.61
C CYS A 306 -10.34 0.52 7.21
N VAL A 307 -10.28 0.50 8.53
CA VAL A 307 -9.80 -0.64 9.31
C VAL A 307 -10.95 -1.21 10.14
N ASN A 308 -11.20 -2.50 10.05
CA ASN A 308 -12.30 -3.12 10.78
C ASN A 308 -12.09 -3.10 12.31
N PRO A 309 -12.99 -2.51 13.12
CA PRO A 309 -13.04 -2.80 14.55
C PRO A 309 -13.36 -4.29 14.79
N TYR A 310 -12.76 -4.90 15.81
CA TYR A 310 -13.04 -6.29 16.18
C TYR A 310 -14.55 -6.57 16.31
N GLY A 311 -15.03 -7.55 15.55
CA GLY A 311 -16.38 -8.13 15.71
C GLY A 311 -17.49 -7.52 14.85
N GLU A 312 -17.20 -6.50 14.05
CA GLU A 312 -18.13 -5.99 13.03
C GLU A 312 -17.74 -6.48 11.64
N THR A 313 -18.68 -6.48 10.69
CA THR A 313 -18.39 -6.72 9.28
C THR A 313 -17.83 -5.43 8.70
N ALA A 314 -16.51 -5.28 8.58
CA ALA A 314 -15.97 -4.26 7.70
C ALA A 314 -16.16 -4.75 6.28
N GLU A 315 -17.18 -4.22 5.62
CA GLU A 315 -17.40 -4.47 4.22
C GLU A 315 -16.54 -3.49 3.41
N GLY A 316 -15.61 -4.00 2.62
CA GLY A 316 -14.84 -3.24 1.64
C GLY A 316 -13.58 -2.56 2.16
N CYS A 317 -13.15 -2.87 3.38
CA CYS A 317 -11.96 -2.28 3.96
C CYS A 317 -10.67 -2.89 3.42
N LEU A 318 -9.58 -2.11 3.47
CA LEU A 318 -8.28 -2.56 2.96
C LEU A 318 -7.50 -3.37 3.96
N ALA A 319 -7.62 -3.06 5.26
CA ALA A 319 -6.77 -3.63 6.29
C ALA A 319 -7.57 -4.11 7.51
N ARG A 320 -7.01 -5.11 8.19
CA ARG A 320 -7.51 -5.67 9.44
C ARG A 320 -6.90 -4.93 10.63
N HIS A 321 -7.70 -4.53 11.61
CA HIS A 321 -7.17 -4.09 12.91
C HIS A 321 -6.73 -5.33 13.67
N VAL A 322 -5.51 -5.31 14.18
CA VAL A 322 -4.92 -6.47 14.87
C VAL A 322 -4.73 -6.24 16.38
N GLY A 323 -5.15 -5.09 16.90
CA GLY A 323 -4.93 -4.70 18.29
C GLY A 323 -3.80 -3.69 18.45
N ALA A 324 -3.22 -3.63 19.65
CA ALA A 324 -2.09 -2.75 19.92
C ALA A 324 -0.79 -3.34 19.39
N CYS A 325 0.11 -2.47 18.97
CA CYS A 325 1.41 -2.88 18.44
C CYS A 325 2.36 -3.43 19.51
N GLY A 326 2.15 -3.17 20.81
CA GLY A 326 3.05 -3.63 21.87
C GLY A 326 2.33 -4.14 23.13
N ASP A 327 3.13 -4.46 24.15
CA ASP A 327 2.66 -5.04 25.41
C ASP A 327 1.50 -4.25 26.04
N TYR A 328 0.36 -4.93 26.21
CA TYR A 328 -0.68 -4.47 27.13
C TYR A 328 -0.25 -4.80 28.57
N PRO A 329 -0.44 -3.88 29.54
CA PRO A 329 -0.38 -4.26 30.94
C PRO A 329 -1.45 -5.32 31.19
N SER A 330 -1.04 -6.50 31.64
CA SER A 330 -1.88 -7.67 31.91
C SER A 330 -3.24 -7.32 32.58
N GLY A 331 -4.36 -7.77 32.01
CA GLY A 331 -5.72 -7.51 32.54
C GLY A 331 -6.86 -8.08 31.68
N ASP A 332 -8.11 -7.75 32.03
CA ASP A 332 -9.35 -8.22 31.37
C ASP A 332 -9.48 -7.79 29.88
N GLU A 333 -8.58 -6.93 29.41
CA GLU A 333 -8.49 -6.44 28.02
C GLU A 333 -7.81 -7.43 27.06
N ALA A 334 -7.25 -8.54 27.57
CA ALA A 334 -6.68 -9.65 26.77
C ALA A 334 -7.72 -10.41 25.90
N ARG A 335 -8.99 -10.02 25.94
CA ARG A 335 -10.05 -10.55 25.07
C ARG A 335 -10.16 -9.82 23.72
N MET A 336 -9.41 -8.74 23.51
CA MET A 336 -9.67 -7.75 22.46
C MET A 336 -8.75 -7.89 21.22
N GLY A 337 -8.00 -8.98 21.14
CA GLY A 337 -7.04 -9.27 20.07
C GLY A 337 -5.77 -9.89 20.63
N PRO A 338 -4.85 -10.37 19.79
CA PRO A 338 -3.52 -10.69 20.24
C PRO A 338 -2.83 -9.39 20.69
N ALA A 339 -2.48 -9.29 21.98
CA ALA A 339 -1.43 -8.35 22.37
C ALA A 339 -0.12 -8.75 21.67
N ASP A 340 0.81 -7.80 21.53
CA ASP A 340 2.16 -8.05 21.02
C ASP A 340 2.20 -8.39 19.53
N VAL A 341 1.34 -7.75 18.73
CA VAL A 341 1.38 -7.98 17.28
C VAL A 341 2.69 -7.48 16.71
N CYS A 342 3.16 -6.31 17.13
CA CYS A 342 4.49 -5.83 16.78
C CYS A 342 5.51 -6.07 17.89
N GLN A 343 6.76 -6.17 17.47
CA GLN A 343 7.89 -6.28 18.38
C GLN A 343 8.02 -5.00 19.22
N GLN A 344 8.88 -5.09 20.23
CA GLN A 344 9.23 -3.98 21.10
C GLN A 344 9.61 -2.73 20.29
N GLU A 345 9.06 -1.60 20.74
CA GLU A 345 9.33 -0.29 20.17
C GLU A 345 10.85 -0.02 20.08
N ILE A 346 11.31 0.31 18.88
CA ILE A 346 12.67 0.75 18.61
C ILE A 346 12.69 2.27 18.70
N SER A 347 13.63 2.83 19.48
CA SER A 347 13.85 4.27 19.48
C SER A 347 14.71 4.64 18.28
N ASP A 348 14.22 5.54 17.44
CA ASP A 348 15.01 6.19 16.41
C ASP A 348 16.19 6.91 17.09
N PRO A 349 17.45 6.54 16.80
CA PRO A 349 18.61 7.17 17.42
C PRO A 349 18.74 8.65 17.08
N LEU A 350 18.11 9.12 16.00
CA LEU A 350 18.19 10.48 15.51
C LEU A 350 17.20 11.40 16.21
N THR A 351 15.93 10.97 16.31
CA THR A 351 14.83 11.80 16.82
C THR A 351 14.37 11.40 18.21
N GLY A 352 14.72 10.20 18.67
CA GLY A 352 14.17 9.59 19.88
C GLY A 352 12.73 9.09 19.72
N ARG A 353 12.10 9.25 18.54
CA ARG A 353 10.75 8.74 18.29
C ARG A 353 10.76 7.22 18.29
N LYS A 354 9.68 6.64 18.80
CA LYS A 354 9.54 5.19 18.88
C LYS A 354 8.76 4.65 17.69
N PHE A 355 9.32 3.68 16.98
CA PHE A 355 8.70 3.02 15.84
C PHE A 355 8.80 1.49 15.99
N TYR A 356 8.09 0.76 15.14
CA TYR A 356 8.07 -0.70 15.15
C TYR A 356 8.99 -1.24 14.05
N GLY A 357 9.90 -2.15 14.40
CA GLY A 357 10.79 -2.79 13.43
C GLY A 357 10.21 -4.04 12.77
N ASP A 358 9.21 -4.67 13.40
CA ASP A 358 8.64 -5.95 12.97
C ASP A 358 7.23 -6.12 13.57
N CYS A 359 6.33 -6.78 12.83
CA CYS A 359 4.93 -6.99 13.13
C CYS A 359 4.43 -8.41 12.77
N GLY A 360 3.25 -8.79 13.30
CA GLY A 360 2.64 -10.09 13.08
C GLY A 360 3.42 -11.26 13.67
N PHE A 361 3.96 -11.13 14.89
CA PHE A 361 4.78 -12.20 15.50
C PHE A 361 6.01 -12.61 14.67
N GLY A 362 6.61 -11.66 13.95
CA GLY A 362 7.77 -11.92 13.10
C GLY A 362 7.46 -12.38 11.68
N VAL A 363 6.18 -12.42 11.32
CA VAL A 363 5.75 -12.70 9.94
C VAL A 363 6.05 -11.50 9.04
N TRP A 364 5.79 -10.28 9.51
CA TRP A 364 5.88 -9.05 8.71
C TRP A 364 7.01 -8.15 9.20
N LYS A 365 8.16 -8.28 8.56
CA LYS A 365 9.41 -7.68 9.04
C LYS A 365 9.61 -6.23 8.60
N ASN A 366 8.70 -5.69 7.78
CA ASN A 366 8.88 -4.40 7.16
C ASN A 366 7.67 -3.48 7.35
N PRO A 367 7.24 -3.21 8.60
CA PRO A 367 6.16 -2.27 8.89
C PRO A 367 6.59 -0.80 8.64
N ILE A 368 5.61 0.07 8.41
CA ILE A 368 5.78 1.53 8.46
C ILE A 368 5.01 2.08 9.65
N THR A 369 5.70 2.80 10.53
CA THR A 369 5.07 3.56 11.61
C THR A 369 4.72 4.96 11.13
N VAL A 370 3.47 5.38 11.34
CA VAL A 370 2.97 6.69 10.90
C VAL A 370 2.84 7.64 12.07
N PHE A 371 3.18 8.90 11.82
CA PHE A 371 3.06 10.02 12.74
C PHE A 371 2.27 11.17 12.09
N LEU A 372 1.52 11.89 12.91
CA LEU A 372 0.60 12.96 12.54
C LEU A 372 1.04 14.26 13.21
N GLU A 373 0.66 15.38 12.59
CA GLU A 373 0.86 16.71 13.16
C GLU A 373 0.04 16.88 14.44
N GLU A 374 -1.21 16.44 14.41
CA GLU A 374 -2.18 16.52 15.50
C GLU A 374 -3.18 15.36 15.38
N ASP A 375 -3.70 14.84 16.50
CA ASP A 375 -4.75 13.81 16.50
C ASP A 375 -6.03 14.29 15.77
N CYS A 376 -6.31 15.59 15.84
CA CYS A 376 -7.59 16.19 15.48
C CYS A 376 -7.77 16.56 14.00
N ARG A 377 -6.70 16.53 13.21
CA ARG A 377 -6.72 17.05 11.82
C ARG A 377 -7.61 16.24 10.88
N ILE A 378 -7.77 14.95 11.14
CA ILE A 378 -8.51 14.04 10.24
C ILE A 378 -9.97 13.89 10.68
N ASN A 379 -10.24 13.98 11.99
CA ASN A 379 -11.59 13.89 12.51
C ASN A 379 -11.84 14.88 13.66
N PRO A 380 -12.41 16.06 13.39
CA PRO A 380 -12.76 17.03 14.41
C PRO A 380 -13.73 16.48 15.47
N ALA A 381 -14.55 15.48 15.11
CA ALA A 381 -15.52 14.89 16.03
C ALA A 381 -14.87 14.04 17.14
N VAL A 382 -13.70 13.45 16.87
CA VAL A 382 -12.90 12.74 17.89
C VAL A 382 -12.43 13.74 18.96
N CYS A 383 -12.00 14.93 18.55
CA CYS A 383 -11.50 15.93 19.50
C CYS A 383 -12.59 16.74 20.19
N ALA A 384 -13.80 16.82 19.62
CA ALA A 384 -14.94 17.44 20.29
C ALA A 384 -15.39 16.66 21.55
N LEU A 385 -15.00 15.38 21.68
CA LEU A 385 -15.34 14.52 22.82
C LEU A 385 -14.25 14.53 23.92
N GLY A 386 -13.01 14.90 23.58
CA GLY A 386 -11.89 14.98 24.51
C GLY A 386 -11.80 16.28 25.33
N ASP A 387 -12.71 17.24 25.09
CA ASP A 387 -12.81 18.44 25.92
C ASP A 387 -13.45 18.04 27.27
N GLU A 388 -12.62 17.78 28.29
CA GLU A 388 -13.02 17.26 29.61
C GLU A 388 -14.13 18.11 30.29
N ASP A 389 -14.31 19.36 29.88
CA ASP A 389 -15.38 20.24 30.35
C ASP A 389 -16.80 19.83 29.87
N LEU A 390 -16.91 18.95 28.87
CA LEU A 390 -18.19 18.38 28.39
C LEU A 390 -18.48 16.97 28.92
N ALA A 391 -17.48 16.31 29.53
CA ALA A 391 -17.57 14.92 29.99
C ALA A 391 -18.55 14.64 31.16
N PRO A 392 -18.80 15.52 32.15
CA PRO A 392 -19.62 15.13 33.30
C PRO A 392 -21.14 15.18 33.07
N THR A 393 -21.63 15.59 31.88
CA THR A 393 -23.09 15.65 31.60
C THR A 393 -23.61 14.56 30.66
N LEU A 394 -22.75 13.76 30.04
CA LEU A 394 -23.14 12.66 29.16
C LEU A 394 -23.03 11.33 29.91
N GLY A 395 -23.92 11.09 30.88
CA GLY A 395 -23.99 9.80 31.57
C GLY A 395 -24.38 8.68 30.60
N ASP A 396 -23.65 7.54 30.63
CA ASP A 396 -23.87 6.25 29.95
C ASP A 396 -24.33 6.25 28.48
N TRP A 397 -24.37 7.41 27.81
CA TRP A 397 -24.71 7.54 26.41
C TRP A 397 -23.42 7.57 25.61
N ALA A 398 -23.03 6.41 25.08
CA ALA A 398 -22.23 6.40 23.87
C ALA A 398 -22.97 7.29 22.85
N PRO A 399 -22.37 8.37 22.33
CA PRO A 399 -23.02 9.19 21.32
C PRO A 399 -23.45 8.26 20.18
N PRO A 400 -24.66 8.45 19.61
CA PRO A 400 -25.10 7.62 18.50
C PRO A 400 -24.04 7.69 17.41
N VAL A 401 -23.62 6.51 16.93
CA VAL A 401 -22.86 6.39 15.68
C VAL A 401 -23.59 7.25 14.67
N LEU A 402 -22.96 8.33 14.19
CA LEU A 402 -23.56 9.16 13.15
C LEU A 402 -23.98 8.20 12.03
N SER A 403 -25.24 8.28 11.60
CA SER A 403 -25.70 7.44 10.51
C SER A 403 -24.80 7.68 9.29
N PHE A 404 -24.76 6.73 8.35
CA PHE A 404 -24.04 6.97 7.10
C PHE A 404 -24.53 8.29 6.45
N GLU A 405 -25.83 8.55 6.48
CA GLU A 405 -26.43 9.79 5.96
C GLU A 405 -26.01 11.06 6.71
N ASP A 406 -25.97 11.06 8.06
CA ASP A 406 -25.51 12.23 8.83
C ASP A 406 -24.02 12.54 8.55
N ARG A 407 -23.22 11.50 8.27
CA ARG A 407 -21.81 11.63 7.87
C ARG A 407 -21.66 12.22 6.48
N CYS A 408 -22.58 11.89 5.58
CA CYS A 408 -22.65 12.46 4.23
C CYS A 408 -22.96 13.95 4.22
N ASP A 409 -23.79 14.39 5.14
CA ASP A 409 -24.14 15.81 5.25
C ASP A 409 -22.95 16.65 5.77
N LEU A 410 -22.08 16.06 6.60
CA LEU A 410 -20.88 16.72 7.12
C LEU A 410 -19.71 16.69 6.13
N PHE A 411 -19.56 15.61 5.36
CA PHE A 411 -18.49 15.43 4.39
C PHE A 411 -19.03 14.93 3.03
N PRO A 412 -19.65 15.81 2.21
CA PRO A 412 -20.32 15.40 0.97
C PRO A 412 -19.40 14.69 -0.04
N ALA A 413 -18.09 14.98 -0.02
CA ALA A 413 -17.10 14.33 -0.87
C ALA A 413 -16.90 12.84 -0.52
N ALA A 414 -17.07 12.46 0.75
CA ALA A 414 -16.90 11.09 1.24
C ALA A 414 -18.12 10.20 0.93
N CYS A 415 -19.25 10.79 0.52
CA CYS A 415 -20.54 10.10 0.51
C CYS A 415 -21.18 9.85 -0.84
N SER A 416 -20.53 10.27 -1.93
CA SER A 416 -20.89 9.74 -3.25
C SER A 416 -20.52 8.26 -3.42
N ILE A 417 -19.93 7.62 -2.40
CA ILE A 417 -19.09 6.43 -2.54
C ILE A 417 -19.75 5.14 -1.97
N VAL A 418 -20.74 5.22 -1.06
CA VAL A 418 -21.35 3.99 -0.46
C VAL A 418 -22.88 3.96 -0.40
N SER A 419 -23.63 5.07 -0.46
CA SER A 419 -25.11 5.03 -0.54
C SER A 419 -25.67 4.86 -1.96
N GLY A 420 -24.79 4.79 -2.96
CA GLY A 420 -25.17 4.32 -4.27
C GLY A 420 -25.47 2.83 -4.21
N SER A 421 -26.68 2.46 -3.76
CA SER A 421 -27.35 1.37 -4.44
C SER A 421 -27.25 1.69 -5.92
N PHE A 422 -26.35 1.02 -6.63
CA PHE A 422 -26.31 1.01 -8.06
C PHE A 422 -27.67 0.43 -8.45
N GLN A 423 -28.68 1.31 -8.55
CA GLN A 423 -29.82 1.06 -9.39
C GLN A 423 -29.16 0.66 -10.70
N GLU A 424 -29.35 -0.61 -11.02
CA GLU A 424 -29.20 -1.18 -12.33
C GLU A 424 -29.99 -0.25 -13.28
N GLU A 425 -29.40 0.89 -13.67
CA GLU A 425 -29.85 1.67 -14.81
C GLU A 425 -29.58 0.75 -15.98
N ARG A 426 -30.55 -0.13 -16.22
CA ARG A 426 -30.80 -0.69 -17.53
C ARG A 426 -31.03 0.50 -18.43
N TYR A 427 -29.94 1.02 -18.99
CA TYR A 427 -30.05 1.86 -20.15
C TYR A 427 -30.80 1.04 -21.20
N PRO A 428 -31.80 1.65 -21.87
CA PRO A 428 -32.54 0.96 -22.91
C PRO A 428 -31.54 0.52 -23.96
N VAL A 429 -31.49 -0.79 -24.21
CA VAL A 429 -30.85 -1.39 -25.38
C VAL A 429 -31.28 -0.58 -26.59
N SER A 430 -30.35 0.23 -27.11
CA SER A 430 -30.52 0.86 -28.41
C SER A 430 -30.79 -0.24 -29.42
N ARG A 431 -31.90 -0.05 -30.15
CA ARG A 431 -32.47 -0.93 -31.17
C ARG A 431 -31.41 -1.64 -32.03
N PRO A 432 -31.68 -2.87 -32.51
CA PRO A 432 -30.85 -3.48 -33.52
C PRO A 432 -30.84 -2.60 -34.79
N LEU A 433 -29.64 -2.36 -35.32
CA LEU A 433 -29.45 -1.86 -36.67
C LEU A 433 -29.97 -2.91 -37.66
N THR A 434 -31.26 -2.84 -37.98
CA THR A 434 -31.82 -3.51 -39.16
C THR A 434 -31.59 -2.65 -40.40
N GLU A 435 -31.08 -3.32 -41.44
CA GLU A 435 -31.14 -2.99 -42.87
C GLU A 435 -30.36 -1.74 -43.34
N ALA A 436 -29.10 -1.98 -43.68
CA ALA A 436 -28.42 -1.19 -44.71
C ALA A 436 -29.14 -1.40 -46.05
N ALA A 437 -29.66 -0.30 -46.59
CA ALA A 437 -30.32 -0.21 -47.87
C ALA A 437 -29.42 -0.67 -49.03
N THR A 438 -29.98 -1.53 -49.88
CA THR A 438 -29.47 -1.91 -51.19
C THR A 438 -29.35 -0.68 -52.11
N PRO A 439 -28.21 -0.42 -52.77
CA PRO A 439 -28.15 0.63 -53.77
C PRO A 439 -28.87 0.21 -55.05
N ALA A 440 -29.79 1.06 -55.51
CA ALA A 440 -30.48 0.94 -56.78
C ALA A 440 -29.49 1.02 -57.95
N VAL A 441 -29.36 -0.08 -58.70
CA VAL A 441 -28.68 -0.11 -59.99
C VAL A 441 -29.57 0.59 -61.02
N ARG A 442 -29.15 1.78 -61.45
CA ARG A 442 -29.66 2.44 -62.66
C ARG A 442 -29.15 1.67 -63.88
N VAL A 443 -30.01 0.89 -64.51
CA VAL A 443 -29.78 0.40 -65.87
C VAL A 443 -30.23 1.50 -66.82
N SER A 444 -29.27 2.14 -67.50
CA SER A 444 -29.49 2.91 -68.70
C SER A 444 -28.91 2.15 -69.88
N ARG A 445 -29.79 1.48 -70.64
CA ARG A 445 -29.77 1.33 -72.10
C ARG A 445 -31.01 0.60 -72.57
#